data_AF-A0A2E4KSH1-F1
#
_entry.id   AF-A0A2E4KSH1-F1
#
_cell.length_a   1.000
_cell.length_b   1.000
_cell.length_c   1.000
_cell.angle_alpha   90.00
_cell.angle_beta   90.00
_cell.angle_gamma   90.00
#
_symmetry.space_group_name_H-M   'P 1'
#
loop_
_entity.id
_entity.type
_entity.pdbx_description
1 polymer ?
#
loop_
_entity_poly.entity_id
_entity_poly.type
_entity_poly.pdbx_seq_one_letter_code
_entity_poly.pdbx_strand_id
1 'polypeptide(L)' 'MWIAHSSGIGGWLSIVSHKTQPECLMVRARAEEHITSLWPDAEIYTPEGSHDYQYRANITREEVAKVIT' A
#
# COMPACT_ATOMS: atom_id res chain seq x y z
N MET A 1 2.46 6.09 8.28
CA MET A 1 2.77 5.05 9.27
C MET A 1 3.45 3.87 8.59
N TRP A 2 4.23 3.10 9.35
CA TRP A 2 4.81 1.83 8.93
C TRP A 2 4.04 0.71 9.60
N ILE A 3 3.69 -0.33 8.85
CA ILE A 3 3.08 -1.54 9.41
C ILE A 3 3.81 -2.76 8.88
N ALA A 4 3.92 -3.77 9.74
CA ALA A 4 4.25 -5.13 9.34
C ALA A 4 2.98 -5.97 9.41
N HIS A 5 2.81 -6.89 8.47
CA HIS A 5 1.74 -7.88 8.49
C HIS A 5 2.30 -9.27 8.20
N SER A 6 1.59 -10.31 8.64
CA SER A 6 1.94 -11.72 8.41
C SER A 6 1.02 -12.41 7.40
N SER A 7 0.04 -11.71 6.81
CA SER A 7 -0.86 -12.26 5.79
C SER A 7 -0.10 -12.63 4.51
N GLY A 8 -0.44 -13.77 3.91
CA GLY A 8 0.20 -14.25 2.68
C GLY A 8 1.70 -14.48 2.88
N ILE A 9 2.53 -13.83 2.07
CA ILE A 9 3.99 -13.89 2.22
C ILE A 9 4.49 -13.04 3.41
N GLY A 10 3.61 -12.23 4.00
CA GLY A 10 3.97 -11.20 4.99
C GLY A 10 4.73 -10.03 4.35
N GLY A 11 4.89 -8.93 5.08
CA GLY A 11 5.55 -7.78 4.51
C GLY A 11 5.51 -6.51 5.33
N TRP A 12 6.16 -5.49 4.78
CA TRP A 12 6.21 -4.13 5.33
C TRP A 12 5.59 -3.14 4.37
N LEU A 13 4.69 -2.31 4.91
CA LEU A 13 4.00 -1.26 4.17
C LEU A 13 4.28 0.13 4.75
N SER A 14 4.39 1.10 3.85
CA SER A 14 4.35 2.53 4.18
C SER A 14 3.01 3.11 3.75
N ILE A 15 2.22 3.60 4.70
CA ILE A 15 0.89 4.16 4.42
C ILE A 15 0.89 5.65 4.76
N VAL A 16 0.57 6.48 3.77
CA VAL A 16 0.53 7.95 3.92
C VAL A 16 -0.73 8.51 3.26
N SER A 17 -1.22 9.67 3.72
CA SER A 17 -2.32 10.37 3.04
C SER A 17 -1.94 10.70 1.60
N HIS A 18 -2.83 10.44 0.64
CA HIS A 18 -2.62 10.87 -0.73
C HIS A 18 -2.74 12.39 -0.82
N LYS A 19 -1.91 13.04 -1.65
CA LYS A 19 -1.82 14.51 -1.68
C LYS A 19 -3.02 15.19 -2.33
N THR A 20 -3.62 14.55 -3.34
CA THR A 20 -4.68 15.14 -4.16
C THR A 20 -6.00 14.36 -4.12
N GLN A 21 -6.03 13.23 -3.40
CA GLN A 21 -7.21 12.35 -3.26
C GLN A 21 -7.46 12.16 -1.76
N PRO A 22 -8.17 13.08 -1.10
CA PRO A 22 -8.28 13.08 0.37
C PRO A 22 -8.92 11.81 0.95
N GLU A 23 -9.78 11.14 0.18
CA GLU A 23 -10.41 9.86 0.48
C GLU A 23 -9.47 8.64 0.41
N CYS A 24 -8.30 8.80 -0.21
CA CYS A 24 -7.33 7.74 -0.42
C CYS A 24 -6.09 7.86 0.48
N LEU A 25 -5.53 6.70 0.78
CA LEU A 25 -4.18 6.54 1.30
C LEU A 25 -3.30 5.98 0.18
N MET A 26 -2.09 6.51 0.06
CA MET A 26 -1.06 5.92 -0.76
C MET A 26 -0.35 4.85 0.06
N VAL A 27 -0.62 3.60 -0.26
CA VAL A 27 0.05 2.41 0.28
C VAL A 27 1.26 2.12 -0.58
N ARG A 28 2.43 1.91 0.04
CA ARG A 28 3.68 1.69 -0.67
C ARG A 28 4.45 0.51 -0.10
N ALA A 29 5.15 -0.21 -0.97
CA ALA A 29 5.97 -1.36 -0.61
C ALA A 29 7.25 -1.45 -1.44
N ARG A 30 8.19 -2.26 -0.95
CA ARG A 30 9.43 -2.62 -1.66
C ARG A 30 9.25 -3.80 -2.62
N ALA A 31 8.27 -4.66 -2.33
CA ALA A 31 7.84 -5.78 -3.14
C ALA A 31 6.33 -5.67 -3.37
N GLU A 32 5.87 -6.01 -4.56
CA GLU A 32 4.46 -5.89 -4.97
C GLU A 32 3.54 -6.74 -4.08
N GLU A 33 4.04 -7.92 -3.74
CA GLU A 33 3.35 -8.96 -2.99
C GLU A 33 3.01 -8.54 -1.55
N HIS A 34 3.74 -7.57 -0.99
CA HIS A 34 3.39 -7.03 0.33
C HIS A 34 2.05 -6.27 0.27
N ILE A 35 1.72 -5.63 -0.85
CA ILE A 35 0.43 -4.94 -1.02
C ILE A 35 -0.64 -5.96 -1.39
N THR A 36 -0.39 -6.80 -2.41
CA THR A 36 -1.40 -7.72 -2.94
C THR A 36 -1.75 -8.86 -1.97
N SER A 37 -0.91 -9.17 -0.98
CA SER A 37 -1.26 -10.09 0.12
C SER A 37 -2.39 -9.58 1.01
N LEU A 38 -2.62 -8.27 1.05
CA LEU A 38 -3.71 -7.64 1.82
C LEU A 38 -4.86 -7.16 0.93
N TRP A 39 -4.54 -6.67 -0.27
CA TRP A 39 -5.52 -6.22 -1.26
C TRP A 39 -5.23 -6.87 -2.62
N PRO A 40 -5.73 -8.10 -2.87
CA PRO A 40 -5.41 -8.86 -4.08
C PRO A 40 -5.79 -8.15 -5.39
N ASP A 41 -6.84 -7.34 -5.36
CA ASP A 41 -7.36 -6.61 -6.54
C ASP A 41 -6.86 -5.16 -6.62
N ALA A 42 -5.84 -4.79 -5.84
CA ALA A 42 -5.30 -3.43 -5.85
C ALA A 42 -4.62 -3.10 -7.19
N GLU A 43 -4.92 -1.92 -7.74
CA GLU A 43 -4.20 -1.40 -8.90
C GLU A 43 -2.82 -0.88 -8.46
N ILE A 44 -1.78 -1.68 -8.75
CA ILE A 44 -0.39 -1.35 -8.44
C ILE A 44 0.21 -0.54 -9.58
N TYR A 45 0.91 0.53 -9.22
CA TYR A 45 1.70 1.32 -10.15
C TYR A 45 3.10 1.59 -9.59
N THR A 46 4.03 1.85 -10.51
CA THR A 46 5.39 2.30 -10.20
C THR A 46 5.57 3.74 -10.70
N PRO A 47 6.06 4.66 -9.86
CA PRO A 47 6.44 5.99 -10.32
C PRO A 47 7.70 5.90 -11.20
N GLU A 48 7.91 6.89 -12.06
CA GLU A 48 9.16 6.98 -12.83
C GLU A 48 10.39 7.15 -11.93
N GLY A 49 11.49 6.51 -12.30
CA GLY A 49 12.77 6.54 -11.58
C GLY A 49 12.92 5.44 -10.52
N SER A 50 14.05 5.46 -9.80
CA SER A 50 14.33 4.50 -8.72
C SER A 50 13.85 5.06 -7.39
N HIS A 51 13.03 4.29 -6.68
CA HIS A 51 12.48 4.66 -5.37
C HIS A 51 12.56 3.45 -4.43
N ASP A 52 12.95 3.68 -3.16
CA ASP A 52 12.98 2.62 -2.14
C ASP A 52 11.63 1.88 -2.02
N TYR A 53 10.53 2.60 -2.19
CA TYR A 53 9.17 2.08 -2.21
C TYR A 53 8.56 2.30 -3.59
N GLN A 54 9.00 1.47 -4.54
CA GLN A 54 8.62 1.55 -5.94
C GLN A 54 7.16 1.14 -6.17
N TYR A 55 6.65 0.14 -5.46
CA TYR A 55 5.27 -0.32 -5.64
C TYR A 55 4.33 0.53 -4.83
N ARG A 56 3.28 1.04 -5.48
CA ARG A 56 2.29 1.93 -4.86
C ARG A 56 0.88 1.52 -5.28
N ALA A 57 -0.06 1.68 -4.37
CA ALA A 57 -1.49 1.59 -4.63
C ALA A 57 -2.21 2.72 -3.89
N ASN A 58 -3.20 3.32 -4.54
CA ASN A 58 -4.10 4.26 -3.88
C ASN A 58 -5.33 3.48 -3.42
N ILE A 59 -5.48 3.35 -2.10
CA ILE A 59 -6.54 2.56 -1.48
C ILE A 59 -7.38 3.50 -0.62
N THR A 60 -8.71 3.36 -0.66
CA THR A 60 -9.59 4.22 0.13
C THR A 60 -9.30 4.04 1.62
N ARG A 61 -9.49 5.10 2.40
CA ARG A 61 -9.32 5.04 3.86
C ARG A 61 -10.18 3.94 4.49
N GLU A 62 -11.38 3.73 3.96
CA GLU A 62 -12.31 2.71 4.42
C GLU A 62 -11.75 1.28 4.21
N GLU A 63 -11.24 0.99 3.01
CA GLU A 63 -10.65 -0.32 2.70
C GLU A 63 -9.37 -0.57 3.48
N VAL A 64 -8.56 0.47 3.72
CA VAL A 64 -7.36 0.33 4.58
C VAL A 64 -7.76 0.03 6.03
N ALA A 65 -8.79 0.72 6.56
CA ALA A 65 -9.26 0.50 7.92
C ALA A 65 -9.75 -0.95 8.12
N LYS A 66 -10.53 -1.50 7.19
CA LYS A 66 -11.03 -2.89 7.27
C LYS A 66 -9.94 -3.95 7.46
N VAL A 67 -8.70 -3.67 7.09
CA VAL A 67 -7.58 -4.62 7.13
C VAL A 67 -6.61 -4.37 8.29
N ILE A 68 -6.43 -3.11 8.72
CA ILE A 68 -5.31 -2.70 9.59
C ILE A 68 -5.76 -2.24 11.00
N THR A 69 -7.06 -2.05 11.24
CA THR A 69 -7.61 -1.89 12.62
C THR A 69 -8.05 -3.20 13.21
#